data_AF-A0A0F8YEW1-F1
#
_entry.id   AF-A0A0F8YEW1-F1
#
_cell.length_a   1.000
_cell.length_b   1.000
_cell.length_c   1.000
_cell.angle_alpha   90.00
_cell.angle_beta   90.00
_cell.angle_gamma   90.00
#
_symmetry.space_group_name_H-M   'P 1'
#
loop_
_entity.id
_entity.type
_entity.pdbx_description
1 polymer ?
#
loop_
_entity_poly.entity_id
_entity_poly.type
_entity_poly.pdbx_seq_one_letter_code
_entity_poly.pdbx_strand_id
1 'polypeptide(L)'
;MPDVREVLQAATFREIDVDSVLDRKKSSWVRFDPVLGYVPDDIVIKDGEGSRSSIYTFEPSGERKLINGLDHPCRINTYGDSFTMCQQVSDGETWQEYLAAHLGEPVRNFGNGGYGVYTAYRRALRMEATDCSGEYIVLGIYDDDHIRSLDAARWIRTQWRRRNRQPAKAVPMHGLPWAHVRFDLKEGRFVEMPGVCETDDDLRALCDGDHFYETFKDDAIAKIHGYVISVSGGGPYVGEKKLVRIDEVKRTAAYASLLADGSGAKTLRGGARSGTRTKRAKGDGAKAGAPTKQAKGDGEKA
;
A
#
# COMPACT_ATOMS: atom_id res chain seq x y z
N MET A 1 15.87 -15.33 2.49
CA MET A 1 14.56 -14.65 2.57
C MET A 1 13.93 -15.08 3.88
N PRO A 2 13.19 -14.19 4.57
CA PRO A 2 12.52 -14.58 5.80
C PRO A 2 11.48 -15.67 5.52
N ASP A 3 11.32 -16.61 6.45
CA ASP A 3 10.21 -17.55 6.40
C ASP A 3 8.89 -16.86 6.81
N VAL A 4 7.78 -17.61 6.74
CA VAL A 4 6.46 -17.08 7.10
C VAL A 4 6.40 -16.56 8.54
N ARG A 5 7.04 -17.24 9.50
CA ARG A 5 7.02 -16.81 10.90
C ARG A 5 7.78 -15.50 11.06
N GLU A 6 8.94 -15.36 10.44
CA GLU A 6 9.70 -14.11 10.44
C GLU A 6 8.93 -12.95 9.79
N VAL A 7 8.22 -13.20 8.68
CA VAL A 7 7.38 -12.20 8.02
C VAL A 7 6.25 -11.74 8.95
N LEU A 8 5.55 -12.68 9.59
CA LEU A 8 4.42 -12.37 10.46
C LEU A 8 4.87 -11.68 11.76
N GLN A 9 5.96 -12.13 12.39
CA GLN A 9 6.54 -11.45 13.55
C GLN A 9 7.00 -10.03 13.23
N ALA A 10 7.59 -9.81 12.05
CA ALA A 10 7.96 -8.47 11.61
C ALA A 10 6.74 -7.59 11.26
N ALA A 11 5.59 -8.21 10.95
CA ALA A 11 4.35 -7.52 10.62
C ALA A 11 3.46 -7.25 11.85
N THR A 12 3.68 -7.94 12.99
CA THR A 12 2.93 -7.77 14.22
C THR A 12 2.71 -6.29 14.55
N PHE A 13 1.49 -5.97 14.98
CA PHE A 13 1.16 -4.61 15.37
C PHE A 13 1.92 -4.22 16.64
N ARG A 14 2.15 -2.92 16.80
CA ARG A 14 2.66 -2.39 18.06
C ARG A 14 1.51 -1.73 18.78
N GLU A 15 1.46 -1.86 20.10
CA GLU A 15 0.44 -1.22 20.94
C GLU A 15 0.33 0.28 20.64
N ILE A 16 1.47 0.98 20.56
CA ILE A 16 1.51 2.41 20.22
C ILE A 16 0.88 2.75 18.85
N ASP A 17 0.94 1.84 17.88
CA ASP A 17 0.35 2.04 16.56
C ASP A 17 -1.17 1.86 16.64
N VAL A 18 -1.62 0.76 17.27
CA VAL A 18 -3.05 0.43 17.42
C VAL A 18 -3.75 1.45 18.30
N ASP A 19 -3.19 1.81 19.44
CA ASP A 19 -3.74 2.82 20.33
C ASP A 19 -3.85 4.18 19.63
N SER A 20 -2.91 4.52 18.75
CA SER A 20 -3.00 5.77 17.97
C SER A 20 -4.20 5.78 17.02
N VAL A 21 -4.60 4.65 16.45
CA VAL A 21 -5.78 4.56 15.56
C VAL A 21 -7.08 4.57 16.38
N LEU A 22 -7.08 3.86 17.51
CA LEU A 22 -8.25 3.70 18.37
C LEU A 22 -8.53 4.94 19.25
N ASP A 23 -7.53 5.78 19.52
CA ASP A 23 -7.70 7.02 20.29
C ASP A 23 -8.53 8.06 19.53
N ARG A 24 -9.83 8.10 19.81
CA ARG A 24 -10.80 9.03 19.21
C ARG A 24 -10.56 10.50 19.57
N LYS A 25 -9.70 10.81 20.55
CA LYS A 25 -9.38 12.20 20.94
C LYS A 25 -8.25 12.79 20.10
N LYS A 26 -7.51 11.97 19.36
CA LYS A 26 -6.41 12.41 18.48
C LYS A 26 -6.87 12.34 17.03
N SER A 27 -6.47 13.32 16.21
CA SER A 27 -6.64 13.22 14.76
C SER A 27 -5.83 12.04 14.22
N SER A 28 -6.45 11.30 13.31
CA SER A 28 -5.86 10.19 12.58
C SER A 28 -6.38 10.27 11.15
N TRP A 29 -5.59 9.84 10.18
CA TRP A 29 -6.03 9.81 8.79
C TRP A 29 -6.99 8.65 8.51
N VAL A 30 -7.08 7.69 9.44
CA VAL A 30 -7.99 6.54 9.38
C VAL A 30 -8.51 6.16 10.76
N ARG A 31 -9.67 5.50 10.78
CA ARG A 31 -10.28 4.86 11.95
C ARG A 31 -10.59 3.41 11.67
N PHE A 32 -10.41 2.58 12.69
CA PHE A 32 -10.81 1.18 12.63
C PHE A 32 -12.32 1.06 12.32
N ASP A 33 -12.63 0.18 11.38
CA ASP A 33 -13.99 -0.22 10.99
C ASP A 33 -13.98 -1.74 10.85
N PRO A 34 -14.79 -2.50 11.60
CA PRO A 34 -14.70 -3.97 11.63
C PRO A 34 -15.09 -4.64 10.32
N VAL A 35 -15.80 -3.93 9.43
CA VAL A 35 -16.31 -4.50 8.18
C VAL A 35 -15.46 -4.06 6.99
N LEU A 36 -14.91 -2.84 6.99
CA LEU A 36 -14.04 -2.31 5.93
C LEU A 36 -12.55 -2.32 6.30
N GLY A 37 -12.20 -2.79 7.49
CA GLY A 37 -10.88 -2.67 8.12
C GLY A 37 -10.62 -1.27 8.67
N TYR A 38 -10.81 -0.25 7.84
CA TYR A 38 -10.75 1.15 8.27
C TYR A 38 -11.50 2.07 7.31
N VAL A 39 -11.90 3.24 7.82
CA VAL A 39 -12.46 4.36 7.06
C VAL A 39 -11.57 5.60 7.26
N PRO A 40 -11.56 6.56 6.32
CA PRO A 40 -10.79 7.78 6.51
C PRO A 40 -11.40 8.68 7.60
N ASP A 41 -10.61 9.61 8.15
CA ASP A 41 -11.05 10.57 9.16
C ASP A 41 -10.32 11.91 8.99
N ASP A 42 -10.87 12.95 9.62
CA ASP A 42 -10.41 14.32 9.48
C ASP A 42 -8.94 14.48 9.88
N ILE A 43 -8.14 15.02 8.95
CA ILE A 43 -6.72 15.25 9.19
C ILE A 43 -6.14 16.39 8.34
N VAL A 44 -5.18 17.09 8.94
CA VAL A 44 -4.19 17.89 8.20
C VAL A 44 -2.89 17.10 8.15
N ILE A 45 -2.48 16.67 6.96
CA ILE A 45 -1.34 15.76 6.78
C ILE A 45 -0.31 16.33 5.80
N LYS A 46 0.98 16.08 6.05
CA LYS A 46 2.08 16.50 5.17
C LYS A 46 2.40 15.42 4.13
N ASP A 47 1.53 15.26 3.16
CA ASP A 47 1.68 14.29 2.07
C ASP A 47 1.61 14.91 0.67
N GLY A 48 1.33 16.21 0.58
CA GLY A 48 1.34 16.95 -0.67
C GLY A 48 2.74 17.08 -1.27
N GLU A 49 2.80 17.34 -2.57
CA GLU A 49 4.04 17.54 -3.32
C GLU A 49 4.94 18.58 -2.65
N GLY A 50 6.21 18.21 -2.39
CA GLY A 50 7.14 19.05 -1.64
C GLY A 50 6.88 19.09 -0.13
N SER A 51 6.24 18.07 0.45
CA SER A 51 5.86 18.00 1.88
C SER A 51 4.89 19.11 2.31
N ARG A 52 4.08 19.59 1.38
CA ARG A 52 2.99 20.53 1.67
C ARG A 52 1.89 19.82 2.45
N SER A 53 1.16 20.60 3.24
CA SER A 53 0.00 20.07 3.97
C SER A 53 -1.21 19.97 3.04
N SER A 54 -1.91 18.85 3.14
CA SER A 54 -3.23 18.61 2.56
C SER A 54 -4.25 18.57 3.69
N ILE A 55 -5.46 19.09 3.43
CA ILE A 55 -6.57 19.07 4.39
C ILE A 55 -7.61 18.10 3.88
N TYR A 56 -7.92 17.08 4.70
CA TYR A 56 -8.94 16.08 4.43
C TYR A 56 -10.05 16.27 5.45
N THR A 57 -11.23 16.61 4.96
CA THR A 57 -12.44 16.69 5.78
C THR A 57 -13.47 15.69 5.23
N PHE A 58 -14.17 14.99 6.12
CA PHE A 58 -15.21 14.03 5.77
C PHE A 58 -16.56 14.43 6.38
N GLU A 59 -17.61 14.23 5.59
CA GLU A 59 -18.99 14.40 6.04
C GLU A 59 -19.40 13.25 6.99
N PRO A 60 -20.48 13.37 7.77
CA PRO A 60 -20.91 12.33 8.70
C PRO A 60 -21.16 10.95 8.06
N SER A 61 -21.54 10.91 6.78
CA SER A 61 -21.70 9.68 5.99
C SER A 61 -20.38 9.10 5.46
N GLY A 62 -19.26 9.81 5.66
CA GLY A 62 -17.91 9.35 5.38
C GLY A 62 -17.39 9.65 3.97
N GLU A 63 -18.15 10.35 3.13
CA GLU A 63 -17.62 10.98 1.92
C GLU A 63 -16.72 12.16 2.27
N ARG A 64 -15.80 12.49 1.37
CA ARG A 64 -15.04 13.72 1.46
C ARG A 64 -15.96 14.94 1.34
N LYS A 65 -15.58 16.02 2.03
CA LYS A 65 -16.33 17.29 2.04
C LYS A 65 -16.67 17.75 0.63
N LEU A 66 -17.94 18.06 0.44
CA LEU A 66 -18.48 18.62 -0.79
C LEU A 66 -18.36 20.15 -0.77
N ILE A 67 -18.02 20.76 -1.90
CA ILE A 67 -17.91 22.23 -2.01
C ILE A 67 -18.78 22.76 -3.15
N ASN A 68 -18.74 22.13 -4.33
CA ASN A 68 -19.49 22.57 -5.50
C ASN A 68 -20.88 21.93 -5.57
N GLY A 69 -21.89 22.72 -5.95
CA GLY A 69 -23.23 22.21 -6.26
C GLY A 69 -24.08 21.81 -5.04
N LEU A 70 -23.78 22.28 -3.83
CA LEU A 70 -24.43 21.84 -2.58
C LEU A 70 -25.96 21.94 -2.55
N ASP A 71 -26.53 22.87 -3.30
CA ASP A 71 -27.99 23.08 -3.37
C ASP A 71 -28.70 22.16 -4.38
N HIS A 72 -27.97 21.25 -5.03
CA HIS A 72 -28.48 20.33 -6.05
C HIS A 72 -28.47 18.88 -5.57
N PRO A 73 -29.37 18.03 -6.11
CA PRO A 73 -29.35 16.60 -5.82
C PRO A 73 -28.00 15.96 -6.16
N CYS A 74 -27.47 15.13 -5.27
CA CYS A 74 -26.27 14.36 -5.54
C CYS A 74 -26.64 12.99 -6.12
N ARG A 75 -26.30 12.75 -7.39
CA ARG A 75 -26.65 11.51 -8.10
C ARG A 75 -25.46 10.62 -8.39
N ILE A 76 -24.23 11.08 -8.11
CA ILE A 76 -22.99 10.38 -8.47
C ILE A 76 -22.18 10.11 -7.21
N ASN A 77 -21.95 8.82 -6.95
CA ASN A 77 -21.05 8.36 -5.91
C ASN A 77 -19.79 7.76 -6.52
N THR A 78 -18.65 7.97 -5.88
CA THR A 78 -17.35 7.47 -6.35
C THR A 78 -16.68 6.62 -5.27
N TYR A 79 -16.17 5.44 -5.66
CA TYR A 79 -15.53 4.47 -4.77
C TYR A 79 -14.21 4.01 -5.37
N GLY A 80 -13.24 3.72 -4.53
CA GLY A 80 -11.94 3.25 -4.98
C GLY A 80 -10.85 3.47 -3.95
N ASP A 81 -9.62 3.51 -4.41
CA ASP A 81 -8.44 3.62 -3.56
C ASP A 81 -8.01 5.08 -3.29
N SER A 82 -6.70 5.32 -3.09
CA SER A 82 -6.10 6.64 -2.89
C SER A 82 -6.33 7.61 -4.06
N PHE A 83 -6.43 7.11 -5.30
CA PHE A 83 -6.68 7.96 -6.47
C PHE A 83 -8.12 8.45 -6.50
N THR A 84 -9.06 7.64 -6.01
CA THR A 84 -10.44 8.08 -5.84
C THR A 84 -10.55 9.02 -4.64
N MET A 85 -9.94 8.67 -3.51
CA MET A 85 -9.92 9.50 -2.30
C MET A 85 -9.26 10.87 -2.55
N CYS A 86 -8.41 10.97 -3.58
CA CYS A 86 -7.57 12.13 -3.86
C CYS A 86 -6.61 12.44 -2.70
N GLN A 87 -5.87 11.42 -2.27
CA GLN A 87 -4.72 11.66 -1.39
C GLN A 87 -3.74 12.63 -2.08
N GLN A 88 -3.09 13.48 -1.29
CA GLN A 88 -2.11 14.52 -1.64
C GLN A 88 -2.67 15.85 -2.19
N VAL A 89 -3.99 16.03 -2.19
CA VAL A 89 -4.64 17.31 -2.54
C VAL A 89 -5.71 17.67 -1.52
N SER A 90 -6.05 18.94 -1.33
CA SER A 90 -7.05 19.37 -0.33
C SER A 90 -8.49 19.16 -0.80
N ASP A 91 -9.48 19.37 0.07
CA ASP A 91 -10.93 19.15 -0.21
C ASP A 91 -11.39 19.70 -1.57
N GLY A 92 -11.06 20.96 -1.89
CA GLY A 92 -11.47 21.62 -3.14
C GLY A 92 -10.66 21.27 -4.39
N GLU A 93 -9.69 20.37 -4.29
CA GLU A 93 -8.74 20.05 -5.36
C GLU A 93 -8.94 18.62 -5.92
N THR A 94 -9.97 17.91 -5.46
CA THR A 94 -10.28 16.57 -5.97
C THR A 94 -10.82 16.60 -7.39
N TRP A 95 -10.60 15.54 -8.16
CA TRP A 95 -11.20 15.43 -9.48
C TRP A 95 -12.74 15.39 -9.41
N GLN A 96 -13.32 14.91 -8.31
CA GLN A 96 -14.76 14.98 -8.05
C GLN A 96 -15.24 16.43 -7.95
N GLU A 97 -14.50 17.31 -7.28
CA GLU A 97 -14.86 18.73 -7.20
C GLU A 97 -14.71 19.45 -8.54
N TYR A 98 -13.69 19.12 -9.33
CA TYR A 98 -13.60 19.60 -10.72
C TYR A 98 -14.78 19.14 -11.57
N LEU A 99 -15.19 17.87 -11.43
CA LEU A 99 -16.35 17.33 -12.13
C LEU A 99 -17.66 17.96 -11.65
N ALA A 100 -17.82 18.15 -10.34
CA ALA A 100 -18.98 18.79 -9.74
C ALA A 100 -19.15 20.24 -10.23
N ALA A 101 -18.07 21.00 -10.30
CA ALA A 101 -18.08 22.36 -10.87
C ALA A 101 -18.47 22.36 -12.36
N HIS A 102 -18.09 21.33 -13.12
CA HIS A 102 -18.46 21.20 -14.52
C HIS A 102 -19.92 20.81 -14.73
N LEU A 103 -20.45 19.90 -13.91
CA LEU A 103 -21.83 19.40 -14.00
C LEU A 103 -22.85 20.36 -13.36
N GLY A 104 -22.42 21.17 -12.38
CA GLY A 104 -23.31 21.99 -11.57
C GLY A 104 -24.08 21.19 -10.50
N GLU A 105 -23.65 19.96 -10.19
CA GLU A 105 -24.21 19.12 -9.13
C GLU A 105 -23.07 18.43 -8.35
N PRO A 106 -23.28 18.06 -7.07
CA PRO A 106 -22.22 17.51 -6.24
C PRO A 106 -21.90 16.06 -6.64
N VAL A 107 -20.66 15.63 -6.39
CA VAL A 107 -20.18 14.26 -6.63
C VAL A 107 -19.56 13.71 -5.34
N ARG A 108 -20.16 12.70 -4.71
CA ARG A 108 -19.65 12.15 -3.44
C ARG A 108 -18.39 11.34 -3.64
N ASN A 109 -17.40 11.59 -2.80
CA ASN A 109 -16.13 10.88 -2.78
C ASN A 109 -16.03 9.93 -1.58
N PHE A 110 -16.30 8.65 -1.80
CA PHE A 110 -16.12 7.58 -0.81
C PHE A 110 -14.81 6.79 -1.00
N GLY A 111 -13.84 7.32 -1.75
CA GLY A 111 -12.54 6.68 -1.90
C GLY A 111 -11.82 6.48 -0.56
N ASN A 112 -10.97 5.47 -0.47
CA ASN A 112 -10.13 5.27 0.70
C ASN A 112 -8.74 4.74 0.33
N GLY A 113 -7.70 5.45 0.78
CA GLY A 113 -6.31 5.10 0.52
C GLY A 113 -5.99 3.66 0.91
N GLY A 114 -5.49 2.88 -0.05
CA GLY A 114 -5.04 1.51 0.17
C GLY A 114 -6.11 0.43 0.12
N TYR A 115 -7.36 0.76 -0.23
CA TYR A 115 -8.38 -0.23 -0.57
C TYR A 115 -8.00 -1.02 -1.82
N GLY A 116 -8.51 -2.26 -1.87
CA GLY A 116 -8.60 -3.02 -3.12
C GLY A 116 -9.99 -2.93 -3.73
N VAL A 117 -10.17 -3.57 -4.90
CA VAL A 117 -11.44 -3.65 -5.62
C VAL A 117 -12.57 -4.13 -4.71
N TYR A 118 -12.34 -5.24 -4.00
CA TYR A 118 -13.37 -5.86 -3.17
C TYR A 118 -13.76 -4.98 -1.96
N THR A 119 -12.81 -4.35 -1.29
CA THR A 119 -13.10 -3.45 -0.16
C THR A 119 -13.82 -2.18 -0.61
N ALA A 120 -13.45 -1.62 -1.77
CA ALA A 120 -14.16 -0.50 -2.38
C ALA A 120 -15.61 -0.88 -2.75
N TYR A 121 -15.80 -2.07 -3.32
CA TYR A 121 -17.13 -2.62 -3.59
C TYR A 121 -17.96 -2.82 -2.32
N ARG A 122 -17.36 -3.35 -1.25
CA ARG A 122 -18.04 -3.51 0.06
C ARG A 122 -18.44 -2.18 0.66
N ARG A 123 -17.63 -1.12 0.47
CA ARG A 123 -18.00 0.24 0.86
C ARG A 123 -19.16 0.76 0.01
N ALA A 124 -19.17 0.51 -1.29
CA ALA A 124 -20.30 0.84 -2.15
C ALA A 124 -21.58 0.15 -1.67
N LEU A 125 -21.57 -1.16 -1.45
CA LEU A 125 -22.73 -1.89 -0.90
C LEU A 125 -23.27 -1.28 0.40
N ARG A 126 -22.38 -0.84 1.30
CA ARG A 126 -22.80 -0.20 2.54
C ARG A 126 -23.47 1.16 2.29
N MET A 127 -22.85 2.02 1.48
CA MET A 127 -23.31 3.40 1.30
C MET A 127 -24.53 3.49 0.38
N GLU A 128 -24.63 2.63 -0.62
CA GLU A 128 -25.79 2.58 -1.52
C GLU A 128 -27.04 1.99 -0.85
N ALA A 129 -26.90 1.42 0.35
CA ALA A 129 -28.01 0.97 1.19
C ALA A 129 -28.55 2.09 2.11
N THR A 130 -28.04 3.32 2.00
CA THR A 130 -28.49 4.48 2.80
C THR A 130 -29.10 5.57 1.93
N ASP A 131 -29.55 6.66 2.56
CA ASP A 131 -30.03 7.87 1.88
C ASP A 131 -28.92 8.61 1.10
N CYS A 132 -27.67 8.18 1.22
CA CYS A 132 -26.53 8.67 0.43
C CYS A 132 -26.40 7.97 -0.92
N SER A 133 -27.31 7.04 -1.28
CA SER A 133 -27.25 6.33 -2.56
C SER A 133 -27.22 7.26 -3.77
N GLY A 134 -26.53 6.81 -4.83
CA GLY A 134 -26.39 7.51 -6.10
C GLY A 134 -27.09 6.78 -7.23
N GLU A 135 -27.59 7.52 -8.21
CA GLU A 135 -28.08 6.96 -9.48
C GLU A 135 -26.93 6.35 -10.29
N TYR A 136 -25.74 6.96 -10.18
CA TYR A 136 -24.53 6.57 -10.89
C TYR A 136 -23.38 6.29 -9.92
N ILE A 137 -22.61 5.26 -10.25
CA ILE A 137 -21.42 4.87 -9.50
C ILE A 137 -20.20 4.95 -10.41
N VAL A 138 -19.15 5.62 -9.93
CA VAL A 138 -17.80 5.53 -10.52
C VAL A 138 -16.94 4.67 -9.62
N LEU A 139 -16.48 3.53 -10.12
CA LEU A 139 -15.53 2.66 -9.43
C LEU A 139 -14.11 2.89 -9.98
N GLY A 140 -13.30 3.64 -9.26
CA GLY A 140 -11.92 3.95 -9.61
C GLY A 140 -10.97 2.85 -9.13
N ILE A 141 -10.51 2.01 -10.05
CA ILE A 141 -9.56 0.91 -9.80
C ILE A 141 -8.18 1.25 -10.36
N TYR A 142 -7.15 1.08 -9.53
CA TYR A 142 -5.75 1.37 -9.87
C TYR A 142 -4.86 0.12 -9.76
N ASP A 143 -3.81 0.07 -10.58
CA ASP A 143 -2.77 -0.98 -10.70
C ASP A 143 -2.93 -2.21 -9.77
N ASP A 144 -2.48 -2.17 -8.51
CA ASP A 144 -2.46 -3.32 -7.59
C ASP A 144 -3.75 -3.56 -6.77
N ASP A 145 -4.84 -2.82 -7.02
CA ASP A 145 -6.11 -2.94 -6.28
C ASP A 145 -6.74 -4.33 -6.37
N HIS A 146 -6.56 -4.99 -7.51
CA HIS A 146 -7.04 -6.35 -7.72
C HIS A 146 -6.33 -7.34 -6.77
N ILE A 147 -5.02 -7.16 -6.53
CA ILE A 147 -4.25 -8.00 -5.61
C ILE A 147 -4.65 -7.71 -4.16
N ARG A 148 -4.92 -6.44 -3.82
CA ARG A 148 -5.37 -6.03 -2.48
C ARG A 148 -6.66 -6.73 -2.04
N SER A 149 -7.52 -7.15 -2.97
CA SER A 149 -8.73 -7.92 -2.70
C SER A 149 -8.45 -9.31 -2.10
N LEU A 150 -7.20 -9.77 -2.20
CA LEU A 150 -6.71 -11.00 -1.61
C LEU A 150 -6.00 -10.75 -0.27
N ASP A 151 -5.77 -9.52 0.17
CA ASP A 151 -5.10 -9.31 1.45
C ASP A 151 -6.09 -9.58 2.59
N ALA A 152 -5.78 -10.49 3.54
CA ALA A 152 -6.54 -10.55 4.79
C ALA A 152 -6.25 -9.33 5.68
N ALA A 153 -5.01 -8.86 5.62
CA ALA A 153 -4.57 -7.57 6.12
C ALA A 153 -3.43 -7.07 5.22
N ARG A 154 -3.65 -5.98 4.46
CA ARG A 154 -2.62 -5.42 3.55
C ARG A 154 -1.35 -5.04 4.30
N TRP A 155 -1.45 -4.76 5.59
CA TRP A 155 -0.32 -4.50 6.47
C TRP A 155 0.78 -5.56 6.39
N ILE A 156 0.40 -6.84 6.31
CA ILE A 156 1.32 -7.99 6.22
C ILE A 156 2.18 -7.88 4.97
N ARG A 157 1.65 -7.38 3.86
CA ARG A 157 2.40 -7.20 2.61
C ARG A 157 3.31 -5.97 2.62
N THR A 158 2.88 -4.90 3.27
CA THR A 158 3.56 -3.59 3.18
C THR A 158 4.56 -3.30 4.29
N GLN A 159 4.38 -3.85 5.51
CA GLN A 159 5.14 -3.39 6.68
C GLN A 159 6.24 -4.32 7.16
N TRP A 160 6.23 -5.61 6.82
CA TRP A 160 7.28 -6.55 7.25
C TRP A 160 8.69 -6.16 6.75
N ARG A 161 8.78 -5.40 5.65
CA ARG A 161 10.04 -4.87 5.12
C ARG A 161 10.55 -3.65 5.89
N ARG A 162 9.70 -2.98 6.67
CA ARG A 162 10.07 -1.81 7.48
C ARG A 162 10.60 -2.24 8.84
N ARG A 163 11.84 -2.73 8.85
CA ARG A 163 12.52 -3.25 10.05
C ARG A 163 12.93 -2.18 11.08
N ASN A 164 13.06 -0.91 10.66
CA ASN A 164 13.55 0.17 11.52
C ASN A 164 12.45 1.20 11.83
N ARG A 165 11.35 0.77 12.46
CA ARG A 165 10.34 1.71 12.97
C ARG A 165 10.87 2.36 14.26
N GLN A 166 10.67 3.67 14.41
CA GLN A 166 11.05 4.37 15.64
C GLN A 166 10.23 3.81 16.82
N PRO A 167 10.84 3.30 17.89
CA PRO A 167 10.10 2.59 18.95
C PRO A 167 9.05 3.45 19.64
N ALA A 168 9.37 4.71 19.93
CA ALA A 168 8.52 5.63 20.68
C ALA A 168 7.54 6.46 19.81
N LYS A 169 7.47 6.20 18.50
CA LYS A 169 6.61 6.95 17.58
C LYS A 169 5.66 6.00 16.85
N ALA A 170 4.37 6.27 16.96
CA ALA A 170 3.34 5.58 16.19
C ALA A 170 3.60 5.76 14.69
N VAL A 171 3.46 4.69 13.91
CA VAL A 171 3.40 4.77 12.46
C VAL A 171 1.94 4.95 12.02
N PRO A 172 1.67 5.76 10.99
CA PRO A 172 0.33 5.86 10.43
C PRO A 172 -0.12 4.49 9.91
N MET A 173 -1.06 3.86 10.63
CA MET A 173 -1.54 2.53 10.25
C MET A 173 -2.43 2.59 9.00
N HIS A 174 -2.43 1.51 8.23
CA HIS A 174 -3.36 1.22 7.14
C HIS A 174 -3.41 -0.28 6.92
N GLY A 175 -4.24 -0.74 5.99
CA GLY A 175 -4.31 -2.17 5.67
C GLY A 175 -4.65 -3.04 6.87
N LEU A 176 -5.48 -2.50 7.79
CA LEU A 176 -6.03 -3.25 8.91
C LEU A 176 -6.83 -4.45 8.40
N PRO A 177 -7.03 -5.49 9.22
CA PRO A 177 -7.70 -6.68 8.75
C PRO A 177 -9.13 -6.39 8.27
N TRP A 178 -9.52 -7.00 7.15
CA TRP A 178 -10.82 -6.79 6.53
C TRP A 178 -11.35 -8.06 5.88
N ALA A 179 -12.62 -8.04 5.47
CA ALA A 179 -13.18 -9.07 4.61
C ALA A 179 -12.50 -9.06 3.24
N HIS A 180 -12.22 -10.24 2.69
CA HIS A 180 -11.46 -10.41 1.45
C HIS A 180 -11.97 -11.62 0.67
N VAL A 181 -11.42 -11.86 -0.53
CA VAL A 181 -11.83 -13.01 -1.35
C VAL A 181 -10.70 -14.01 -1.55
N ARG A 182 -11.06 -15.28 -1.74
CA ARG A 182 -10.18 -16.37 -2.14
C ARG A 182 -10.80 -17.09 -3.33
N PHE A 183 -9.97 -17.67 -4.20
CA PHE A 183 -10.47 -18.55 -5.25
C PHE A 183 -10.42 -20.00 -4.75
N ASP A 184 -11.58 -20.63 -4.60
CA ASP A 184 -11.67 -22.04 -4.28
C ASP A 184 -11.41 -22.86 -5.54
N LEU A 185 -10.29 -23.59 -5.55
CA LEU A 185 -9.87 -24.40 -6.71
C LEU A 185 -10.73 -25.65 -6.92
N LYS A 186 -11.35 -26.16 -5.84
CA LYS A 186 -12.22 -27.34 -5.92
C LYS A 186 -13.59 -26.96 -6.48
N GLU A 187 -14.12 -25.82 -6.05
CA GLU A 187 -15.43 -25.32 -6.46
C GLU A 187 -15.38 -24.44 -7.71
N GLY A 188 -14.19 -23.97 -8.11
CA GLY A 188 -13.99 -23.14 -9.30
C GLY A 188 -14.59 -21.74 -9.19
N ARG A 189 -14.72 -21.19 -7.97
CA ARG A 189 -15.37 -19.90 -7.72
C ARG A 189 -14.66 -19.09 -6.65
N PHE A 190 -14.92 -17.78 -6.64
CA PHE A 190 -14.53 -16.95 -5.51
C PHE A 190 -15.41 -17.24 -4.29
N VAL A 191 -14.78 -17.24 -3.12
CA VAL A 191 -15.41 -17.33 -1.80
C VAL A 191 -15.05 -16.09 -1.00
N GLU A 192 -16.03 -15.55 -0.28
CA GLU A 192 -15.82 -14.45 0.65
C GLU A 192 -15.27 -15.00 1.97
N MET A 193 -14.24 -14.34 2.47
CA MET A 193 -13.65 -14.57 3.77
C MET A 193 -14.02 -13.41 4.68
N PRO A 194 -14.58 -13.64 5.88
CA PRO A 194 -14.89 -12.57 6.82
C PRO A 194 -13.61 -11.89 7.32
N GLY A 195 -13.75 -10.67 7.82
CA GLY A 195 -12.69 -10.00 8.58
C GLY A 195 -12.42 -10.73 9.89
N VAL A 196 -11.21 -10.58 10.43
CA VAL A 196 -10.77 -11.28 11.66
C VAL A 196 -10.90 -10.41 12.92
N CYS A 197 -11.27 -9.14 12.79
CA CYS A 197 -11.47 -8.23 13.91
C CYS A 197 -12.87 -7.62 13.84
N GLU A 198 -13.68 -7.81 14.88
CA GLU A 198 -15.02 -7.22 15.02
C GLU A 198 -15.02 -6.06 16.02
N THR A 199 -14.03 -6.03 16.92
CA THR A 199 -13.94 -5.08 18.02
C THR A 199 -12.54 -4.45 18.12
N ASP A 200 -12.46 -3.36 18.88
CA ASP A 200 -11.19 -2.72 19.25
C ASP A 200 -10.24 -3.71 19.97
N ASP A 201 -10.79 -4.63 20.76
CA ASP A 201 -10.01 -5.61 21.52
C ASP A 201 -9.45 -6.72 20.62
N ASP A 202 -10.15 -7.11 19.57
CA ASP A 202 -9.60 -8.01 18.55
C ASP A 202 -8.40 -7.36 17.85
N LEU A 203 -8.47 -6.05 17.59
CA LEU A 203 -7.36 -5.32 17.00
C LEU A 203 -6.16 -5.20 17.96
N ARG A 204 -6.42 -5.03 19.26
CA ARG A 204 -5.37 -5.05 20.29
C ARG A 204 -4.73 -6.42 20.47
N ALA A 205 -5.51 -7.50 20.35
CA ALA A 205 -4.98 -8.86 20.44
C ALA A 205 -3.91 -9.13 19.37
N LEU A 206 -4.00 -8.47 18.21
CA LEU A 206 -2.99 -8.52 17.14
C LEU A 206 -1.66 -7.80 17.46
N CYS A 207 -1.54 -7.16 18.63
CA CYS A 207 -0.25 -6.69 19.16
C CYS A 207 0.59 -7.83 19.75
N ASP A 208 -0.04 -8.95 20.13
CA ASP A 208 0.69 -10.14 20.57
C ASP A 208 1.22 -10.91 19.36
N GLY A 209 2.53 -11.18 19.35
CA GLY A 209 3.21 -11.78 18.20
C GLY A 209 2.79 -13.22 17.91
N ASP A 210 2.50 -14.00 18.95
CA ASP A 210 2.05 -15.38 18.79
C ASP A 210 0.59 -15.43 18.34
N HIS A 211 -0.27 -14.59 18.89
CA HIS A 211 -1.65 -14.42 18.43
C HIS A 211 -1.69 -13.95 16.96
N PHE A 212 -0.88 -12.95 16.60
CA PHE A 212 -0.77 -12.49 15.21
C PHE A 212 -0.31 -13.62 14.28
N TYR A 213 0.70 -14.40 14.69
CA TYR A 213 1.14 -15.56 13.93
C TYR A 213 0.02 -16.59 13.77
N GLU A 214 -0.65 -16.99 14.85
CA GLU A 214 -1.71 -18.00 14.80
C GLU A 214 -2.89 -17.57 13.92
N THR A 215 -3.24 -16.28 13.93
CA THR A 215 -4.30 -15.70 13.09
C THR A 215 -3.94 -15.73 11.60
N PHE A 216 -2.68 -15.47 11.23
CA PHE A 216 -2.28 -15.29 9.83
C PHE A 216 -1.34 -16.34 9.25
N LYS A 217 -0.91 -17.35 10.04
CA LYS A 217 0.02 -18.42 9.57
C LYS A 217 -0.46 -19.15 8.33
N ASP A 218 -1.78 -19.18 8.14
CA ASP A 218 -2.41 -19.85 7.02
C ASP A 218 -2.82 -18.97 5.85
N ASP A 219 -2.66 -17.65 6.00
CA ASP A 219 -2.96 -16.69 4.96
C ASP A 219 -2.09 -16.90 3.69
N ALA A 220 -2.73 -16.86 2.53
CA ALA A 220 -2.07 -17.11 1.26
C ALA A 220 -1.05 -16.02 0.90
N ILE A 221 -1.33 -14.75 1.23
CA ILE A 221 -0.42 -13.64 0.95
C ILE A 221 0.78 -13.69 1.89
N ALA A 222 0.57 -13.97 3.17
CA ALA A 222 1.66 -14.22 4.12
C ALA A 222 2.58 -15.34 3.62
N LYS A 223 2.00 -16.46 3.16
CA LYS A 223 2.74 -17.59 2.59
C LYS A 223 3.54 -17.22 1.34
N ILE A 224 2.97 -16.45 0.42
CA ILE A 224 3.68 -16.00 -0.79
C ILE A 224 4.89 -15.13 -0.42
N HIS A 225 4.75 -14.22 0.55
CA HIS A 225 5.85 -13.35 0.97
C HIS A 225 6.93 -14.08 1.78
N GLY A 226 6.56 -15.12 2.53
CA GLY A 226 7.48 -16.00 3.25
C GLY A 226 7.94 -17.23 2.45
N TYR A 227 7.59 -17.35 1.16
CA TYR A 227 7.90 -18.53 0.36
C TYR A 227 9.39 -18.55 -0.01
N VAL A 228 10.13 -19.50 0.55
CA VAL A 228 11.57 -19.63 0.29
C VAL A 228 11.79 -20.67 -0.81
N ILE A 229 12.47 -20.28 -1.89
CA ILE A 229 12.98 -21.23 -2.89
C ILE A 229 14.48 -21.41 -2.64
N SER A 230 14.86 -22.57 -2.12
CA SER A 230 16.25 -22.94 -1.87
C SER A 230 16.85 -23.61 -3.11
N VAL A 231 17.86 -22.98 -3.72
CA VAL A 231 18.51 -23.48 -4.94
C VAL A 231 19.84 -24.14 -4.60
N SER A 232 19.91 -25.46 -4.72
CA SER A 232 21.14 -26.23 -4.55
C SER A 232 22.20 -25.79 -5.55
N GLY A 233 23.40 -25.44 -5.05
CA GLY A 233 24.51 -24.95 -5.87
C GLY A 233 24.34 -23.52 -6.42
N GLY A 234 23.28 -22.79 -6.04
CA GLY A 234 22.97 -21.46 -6.59
C GLY A 234 23.85 -20.31 -6.08
N GLY A 235 24.58 -20.50 -4.98
CA GLY A 235 25.37 -19.44 -4.32
C GLY A 235 26.31 -18.65 -5.24
N PRO A 236 27.13 -19.30 -6.09
CA PRO A 236 28.01 -18.62 -7.04
C PRO A 236 27.30 -17.79 -8.12
N TYR A 237 26.00 -17.98 -8.34
CA TYR A 237 25.24 -17.36 -9.44
C TYR A 237 24.27 -16.26 -8.95
N VAL A 238 24.44 -15.77 -7.71
CA VAL A 238 23.60 -14.69 -7.17
C VAL A 238 23.76 -13.43 -8.00
N GLY A 239 22.64 -12.91 -8.52
CA GLY A 239 22.60 -11.75 -9.41
C GLY A 239 22.56 -12.11 -10.90
N GLU A 240 22.68 -13.39 -11.26
CA GLU A 240 22.58 -13.89 -12.62
C GLU A 240 21.21 -14.54 -12.89
N LYS A 241 20.77 -14.50 -14.15
CA LYS A 241 19.58 -15.24 -14.59
C LYS A 241 19.99 -16.68 -14.92
N LYS A 242 19.58 -17.63 -14.08
CA LYS A 242 19.73 -19.07 -14.31
C LYS A 242 18.37 -19.75 -14.32
N LEU A 243 18.23 -20.79 -15.14
CA LEU A 243 17.06 -21.67 -15.08
C LEU A 243 17.26 -22.67 -13.95
N VAL A 244 16.20 -22.84 -13.16
CA VAL A 244 16.16 -23.82 -12.07
C VAL A 244 15.00 -24.78 -12.32
N ARG A 245 15.18 -26.04 -11.95
CA ARG A 245 14.08 -27.00 -11.85
C ARG A 245 13.60 -27.02 -10.40
N ILE A 246 12.31 -26.83 -10.19
CA ILE A 246 11.70 -27.06 -8.87
C ILE A 246 11.62 -28.58 -8.70
N ASP A 247 12.36 -29.12 -7.74
CA ASP A 247 12.43 -30.56 -7.46
C ASP A 247 11.33 -30.98 -6.46
N GLU A 248 11.02 -30.12 -5.49
CA GLU A 248 9.99 -30.37 -4.48
C GLU A 248 9.28 -29.07 -4.10
N VAL A 249 7.95 -29.10 -4.04
CA VAL A 249 7.10 -28.00 -3.56
C VAL A 249 6.51 -28.38 -2.21
N LYS A 250 6.79 -27.58 -1.18
CA LYS A 250 6.16 -27.66 0.14
C LYS A 250 5.23 -26.48 0.38
N ARG A 251 4.51 -26.53 1.50
CA ARG A 251 3.52 -25.52 1.90
C ARG A 251 4.09 -24.10 2.03
N THR A 252 5.34 -23.96 2.49
CA THR A 252 5.99 -22.65 2.76
C THR A 252 7.37 -22.52 2.13
N ALA A 253 7.81 -23.51 1.35
CA ALA A 253 9.11 -23.50 0.70
C ALA A 253 9.12 -24.42 -0.53
N ALA A 254 10.08 -24.20 -1.44
CA ALA A 254 10.41 -25.14 -2.49
C ALA A 254 11.92 -25.40 -2.53
N TYR A 255 12.30 -26.59 -2.96
CA TYR A 255 13.68 -26.94 -3.23
C TYR A 255 13.88 -27.04 -4.74
N ALA A 256 14.98 -26.49 -5.21
CA ALA A 256 15.29 -26.42 -6.63
C ALA A 256 16.76 -26.75 -6.87
N SER A 257 17.04 -27.23 -8.08
CA SER A 257 18.38 -27.48 -8.58
C SER A 257 18.64 -26.65 -9.83
N LEU A 258 19.90 -26.23 -10.01
CA LEU A 258 20.33 -25.61 -11.25
C LEU A 258 20.19 -26.61 -12.39
N LEU A 259 19.55 -26.18 -13.48
CA LEU A 259 19.61 -26.94 -14.71
C LEU A 259 21.01 -26.78 -15.30
N ALA A 260 21.64 -27.89 -15.69
CA ALA A 260 22.90 -27.83 -16.42
C ALA A 260 22.71 -26.99 -17.69
N ASP A 261 23.61 -26.03 -17.92
CA ASP A 261 23.58 -25.14 -19.08
C ASP A 261 23.61 -25.99 -20.37
N GLY A 262 22.46 -26.27 -21.00
CA GLY A 262 22.47 -27.19 -22.15
C GLY A 262 21.19 -27.53 -22.91
N SER A 263 19.96 -27.23 -22.45
CA SER A 263 18.78 -27.40 -23.32
C SER A 263 17.58 -26.59 -22.83
N GLY A 264 17.19 -25.57 -23.60
CA GLY A 264 15.90 -24.89 -23.41
C GLY A 264 15.88 -23.37 -23.51
N ALA A 265 17.03 -22.70 -23.63
CA ALA A 265 17.06 -21.25 -23.87
C ALA A 265 16.71 -20.93 -25.34
N LYS A 266 15.42 -21.02 -25.72
CA LYS A 266 14.94 -20.18 -26.82
C LYS A 266 15.01 -18.73 -26.35
N THR A 267 15.94 -18.01 -26.95
CA THR A 267 16.24 -16.60 -26.68
C THR A 267 14.99 -15.75 -26.89
N LEU A 268 14.33 -15.31 -25.81
CA LEU A 268 13.39 -14.20 -25.90
C LEU A 268 14.21 -12.90 -26.03
N ARG A 269 14.46 -12.49 -27.28
CA ARG A 269 15.01 -11.16 -27.60
C ARG A 269 13.90 -10.11 -27.44
N GLY A 270 13.90 -9.40 -26.32
CA GLY A 270 13.25 -8.10 -26.15
C GLY A 270 14.34 -7.03 -26.07
N GLY A 271 14.36 -6.12 -27.03
CA GLY A 271 15.48 -5.20 -27.26
C GLY A 271 15.67 -4.12 -26.20
N ALA A 272 16.92 -3.85 -25.86
CA ALA A 272 17.36 -2.57 -25.32
C ALA A 272 18.67 -2.20 -26.02
N ARG A 273 18.67 -1.02 -26.66
CA ARG A 273 19.77 -0.49 -27.46
C ARG A 273 21.00 -0.22 -26.58
N SER A 274 22.14 -0.71 -27.07
CA SER A 274 23.49 -0.44 -26.59
C SER A 274 23.87 1.02 -26.84
N GLY A 275 24.24 1.74 -25.78
CA GLY A 275 25.02 2.97 -25.84
C GLY A 275 26.46 2.66 -25.42
N THR A 276 27.34 2.48 -26.40
CA THR A 276 28.75 2.15 -26.26
C THR A 276 29.55 3.23 -25.54
N ARG A 277 30.33 2.81 -24.53
CA ARG A 277 31.34 3.60 -23.82
C ARG A 277 32.71 3.33 -24.45
N THR A 278 33.27 4.29 -25.17
CA THR A 278 34.66 4.22 -25.69
C THR A 278 35.62 5.00 -24.79
N LYS A 279 36.69 4.31 -24.34
CA LYS A 279 37.88 4.88 -23.69
C LYS A 279 38.84 5.48 -24.74
N ARG A 280 39.44 6.64 -24.45
CA ARG A 280 40.78 7.13 -24.89
C ARG A 280 41.21 8.20 -23.86
N ALA A 281 42.30 8.03 -23.10
CA ALA A 281 43.74 8.12 -23.38
C ALA A 281 44.33 9.50 -22.97
N LYS A 282 45.44 9.46 -22.22
CA LYS A 282 46.19 10.57 -21.60
C LYS A 282 46.82 11.55 -22.62
N GLY A 283 47.04 12.79 -22.18
CA GLY A 283 48.00 13.74 -22.78
C GLY A 283 48.19 14.98 -21.90
N ASP A 284 49.46 15.29 -21.59
CA ASP A 284 49.98 16.30 -20.66
C ASP A 284 49.77 17.77 -21.10
N GLY A 285 49.88 18.71 -20.15
CA GLY A 285 50.11 20.13 -20.46
C GLY A 285 49.84 21.11 -19.31
N ALA A 286 50.90 21.58 -18.66
CA ALA A 286 50.90 22.48 -17.50
C ALA A 286 50.54 23.95 -17.81
N LYS A 287 49.97 24.69 -16.84
CA LYS A 287 50.66 25.75 -16.05
C LYS A 287 49.70 26.68 -15.27
N ALA A 288 50.15 26.94 -14.04
CA ALA A 288 50.17 28.21 -13.29
C ALA A 288 48.88 28.85 -12.75
N GLY A 289 48.93 29.18 -11.45
CA GLY A 289 48.18 30.29 -10.88
C GLY A 289 47.48 30.00 -9.54
N ALA A 290 48.23 30.00 -8.44
CA ALA A 290 47.71 30.35 -7.12
C ALA A 290 48.35 31.69 -6.71
N PRO A 291 47.97 32.36 -5.59
CA PRO A 291 46.84 32.15 -4.69
C PRO A 291 46.12 33.47 -4.33
N THR A 292 44.98 33.43 -3.61
CA THR A 292 44.83 34.33 -2.45
C THR A 292 43.77 33.85 -1.45
N LYS A 293 44.14 33.97 -0.17
CA LYS A 293 43.33 33.78 1.03
C LYS A 293 42.29 34.91 1.14
N GLN A 294 41.12 34.62 1.70
CA GLN A 294 40.62 35.42 2.82
C GLN A 294 39.57 34.66 3.63
N ALA A 295 39.64 34.89 4.94
CA ALA A 295 38.85 34.27 5.98
C ALA A 295 37.88 35.29 6.57
N LYS A 296 36.75 34.76 7.06
CA LYS A 296 35.97 35.18 8.24
C LYS A 296 35.20 36.52 8.26
N GLY A 297 34.00 36.39 8.87
CA GLY A 297 33.20 37.43 9.54
C GLY A 297 32.08 37.98 8.66
N ASP A 298 30.81 38.13 9.05
CA ASP A 298 30.09 38.05 10.34
C ASP A 298 28.61 37.70 10.03
N GLY A 299 27.78 37.20 10.96
CA GLY A 299 26.87 38.02 11.82
C GLY A 299 25.92 38.91 11.00
N GLU A 300 24.62 39.04 11.19
CA GLU A 300 23.71 38.81 12.32
C GLU A 300 22.28 39.20 11.83
N LYS A 301 21.23 38.60 12.40
CA LYS A 301 19.82 39.04 12.54
C LYS A 301 19.09 39.79 11.38
N ALA A 302 17.98 39.19 10.96
CA ALA A 302 16.62 39.73 11.14
C ALA A 302 15.62 38.56 11.16
#